data_AF-A0A942W9M4-F1
#
_entry.id   AF-A0A942W9M4-F1
#
_cell.length_a   1.000
_cell.length_b   1.000
_cell.length_c   1.000
_cell.angle_alpha   90.00
_cell.angle_beta   90.00
_cell.angle_gamma   90.00
#
_symmetry.space_group_name_H-M   'P 1'
#
loop_
_entity.id
_entity.type
_entity.pdbx_description
1 polymer ?
#
loop_
_entity_poly.entity_id
_entity_poly.type
_entity_poly.pdbx_seq_one_letter_code
_entity_poly.pdbx_strand_id
1 'polypeptide(L)'
;MKKLVAFLCAVVMLLLFAACAAGEGGKEIPGALPEILDRLYDTAEVDDATRDFLKTGLVTMDMPPEVLRDTLGLADMPDAEAVASEPTAEDDSFFVCLMRMPGGTDVAAFKQTLREAALPQAKSGESVCVESAGDLVLLVMAQEAEKYGAAFHALAE
;
A
#
# COMPACT_ATOMS: atom_id res chain seq x y z
N MET A 1 46.40 17.04 -9.94
CA MET A 1 45.40 16.17 -10.61
C MET A 1 45.00 14.91 -9.81
N LYS A 2 45.79 14.41 -8.83
CA LYS A 2 45.45 13.20 -8.05
C LYS A 2 44.61 13.48 -6.78
N LYS A 3 44.81 14.66 -6.18
CA LYS A 3 44.13 15.11 -4.95
C LYS A 3 42.71 15.63 -5.20
N LEU A 4 42.39 15.99 -6.44
CA LEU A 4 41.06 16.44 -6.87
C LEU A 4 40.10 15.26 -7.13
N VAL A 5 40.61 14.13 -7.63
CA VAL A 5 39.80 12.94 -7.91
C VAL A 5 39.36 12.25 -6.61
N ALA A 6 40.23 12.20 -5.60
CA ALA A 6 39.89 11.64 -4.29
C ALA A 6 38.82 12.47 -3.54
N PHE A 7 38.81 13.80 -3.73
CA PHE A 7 37.83 14.68 -3.11
C PHE A 7 36.46 14.59 -3.80
N LEU A 8 36.43 14.37 -5.11
CA LEU A 8 35.19 14.20 -5.88
C LEU A 8 34.47 12.88 -5.53
N CYS A 9 35.21 11.79 -5.32
CA CYS A 9 34.60 10.51 -4.91
C CYS A 9 34.03 10.54 -3.48
N ALA A 10 34.62 11.33 -2.57
CA ALA A 10 34.12 11.47 -1.20
C ALA A 10 32.84 12.32 -1.10
N VAL A 11 32.67 13.31 -1.99
CA VAL A 11 31.48 14.17 -2.01
C VAL A 11 30.26 13.47 -2.63
N VAL A 12 30.46 12.53 -3.56
CA VAL A 12 29.37 11.73 -4.15
C VAL A 12 28.80 10.71 -3.16
N MET A 13 29.59 10.16 -2.24
CA MET A 13 29.08 9.25 -1.19
C MET A 13 28.24 9.97 -0.13
N LEU A 14 28.48 11.26 0.12
CA LEU A 14 27.70 12.06 1.08
C LEU A 14 26.34 12.52 0.53
N LEU A 15 26.12 12.39 -0.79
CA LEU A 15 24.85 12.73 -1.45
C LEU A 15 23.87 11.55 -1.52
N LEU A 16 24.27 10.34 -1.10
CA LEU A 16 23.38 9.16 -1.10
C LEU A 16 22.51 9.03 0.16
N PHE A 17 22.77 9.81 1.22
CA PHE A 17 21.96 9.84 2.44
C PHE A 17 21.08 11.09 2.56
N ALA A 18 21.05 11.93 1.52
CA ALA A 18 20.12 13.05 1.40
C ALA A 18 19.01 12.78 0.38
N ALA A 19 18.74 11.51 0.06
CA ALA A 19 17.39 11.12 -0.33
C ALA A 19 16.56 11.30 0.93
N CYS A 20 15.94 12.47 1.04
CA CYS A 20 14.99 12.80 2.07
C CYS A 20 14.15 11.57 2.37
N ALA A 21 14.29 11.06 3.59
CA ALA A 21 13.14 10.73 4.40
C ALA A 21 12.26 12.00 4.46
N ALA A 22 11.62 12.34 3.34
CA ALA A 22 10.26 12.81 3.38
C ALA A 22 9.54 11.59 3.93
N GLY A 23 9.52 11.46 5.26
CA GLY A 23 8.46 10.71 5.87
C GLY A 23 7.21 11.28 5.22
N GLU A 24 6.50 10.44 4.47
CA GLU A 24 5.12 10.67 4.08
C GLU A 24 4.33 10.76 5.39
N GLY A 25 4.51 11.88 6.10
CA GLY A 25 3.76 12.28 7.26
C GLY A 25 2.43 12.83 6.79
N GLY A 26 1.68 11.99 6.07
CA GLY A 26 0.23 12.12 6.05
C GLY A 26 -0.26 12.02 7.50
N LYS A 27 -1.29 12.79 7.87
CA LYS A 27 -1.89 12.64 9.19
C LYS A 27 -2.39 11.21 9.32
N GLU A 28 -2.35 10.68 10.54
CA GLU A 28 -2.96 9.38 10.85
C GLU A 28 -4.42 9.39 10.39
N ILE A 29 -4.84 8.31 9.71
CA ILE A 29 -6.25 8.09 9.38
C ILE A 29 -6.88 7.33 10.56
N PRO A 30 -7.73 8.00 11.38
CA PRO A 30 -8.35 7.35 12.52
C PRO A 30 -9.53 6.48 12.09
N GLY A 31 -9.83 5.47 12.91
CA GLY A 31 -10.99 4.59 12.73
C GLY A 31 -10.61 3.12 12.63
N ALA A 32 -11.62 2.26 12.67
CA ALA A 32 -11.47 0.84 12.43
C ALA A 32 -11.18 0.58 10.95
N LEU A 33 -10.40 -0.45 10.63
CA LEU A 33 -9.97 -0.71 9.25
C LEU A 33 -11.13 -0.91 8.25
N PRO A 34 -12.23 -1.62 8.58
CA PRO A 34 -13.37 -1.72 7.67
C PRO A 34 -14.02 -0.36 7.37
N GLU A 35 -14.15 0.51 8.37
CA GLU A 35 -14.71 1.85 8.19
C GLU A 35 -13.82 2.74 7.31
N ILE A 36 -12.49 2.54 7.38
CA ILE A 36 -11.55 3.24 6.52
C ILE A 36 -11.67 2.73 5.07
N LEU A 37 -11.88 1.43 4.86
CA LEU A 37 -12.15 0.88 3.53
C LEU A 37 -13.45 1.43 2.92
N ASP A 38 -14.52 1.52 3.69
CA ASP A 38 -15.78 2.11 3.20
C ASP A 38 -15.55 3.56 2.74
N ARG A 39 -14.86 4.36 3.56
CA ARG A 39 -14.49 5.74 3.21
C ARG A 39 -13.58 5.81 1.99
N LEU A 40 -12.65 4.87 1.84
CA LEU A 40 -11.77 4.77 0.68
C LEU A 40 -12.60 4.60 -0.61
N TYR A 41 -13.57 3.69 -0.60
CA TYR A 41 -14.43 3.43 -1.76
C TYR A 41 -15.39 4.58 -2.08
N ASP A 42 -15.92 5.26 -1.06
CA ASP A 42 -16.72 6.46 -1.25
C ASP A 42 -15.92 7.62 -1.87
N THR A 43 -14.63 7.70 -1.53
CA THR A 43 -13.71 8.74 -1.98
C THR A 43 -13.11 8.46 -3.36
N ALA A 44 -13.02 7.19 -3.78
CA ALA A 44 -12.44 6.80 -5.05
C ALA A 44 -13.18 7.41 -6.26
N GLU A 45 -12.40 8.05 -7.14
CA GLU A 45 -12.88 8.61 -8.40
C GLU A 45 -12.97 7.53 -9.49
N VAL A 46 -13.98 6.67 -9.37
CA VAL A 46 -14.28 5.58 -10.30
C VAL A 46 -15.62 5.79 -11.02
N ASP A 47 -15.83 5.05 -12.11
CA ASP A 47 -17.10 5.07 -12.83
C ASP A 47 -18.26 4.43 -12.04
N ASP A 48 -19.49 4.64 -12.51
CA ASP A 48 -20.69 4.17 -11.80
C ASP A 48 -20.73 2.63 -11.66
N ALA A 49 -20.26 1.90 -12.68
CA ALA A 49 -20.21 0.44 -12.65
C ALA A 49 -19.25 -0.08 -11.58
N THR A 50 -18.05 0.49 -11.52
CA THR A 50 -17.06 0.18 -10.47
C THR A 50 -17.58 0.60 -9.11
N ARG A 51 -18.25 1.76 -8.99
CA ARG A 51 -18.84 2.21 -7.73
C ARG A 51 -19.90 1.25 -7.21
N ASP A 52 -20.76 0.73 -8.08
CA ASP A 52 -21.76 -0.28 -7.72
C ASP A 52 -21.09 -1.61 -7.31
N PHE A 53 -20.04 -2.01 -8.02
CA PHE A 53 -19.21 -3.17 -7.65
C PHE A 53 -18.57 -3.01 -6.27
N LEU A 54 -17.95 -1.87 -5.96
CA LEU A 54 -17.34 -1.62 -4.64
C LEU A 54 -18.35 -1.72 -3.49
N LYS A 55 -19.63 -1.38 -3.73
CA LYS A 55 -20.69 -1.41 -2.72
C LYS A 55 -21.32 -2.79 -2.49
N THR A 56 -21.31 -3.64 -3.52
CA THR A 56 -22.17 -4.85 -3.53
C THR A 56 -21.45 -6.11 -3.93
N GLY A 57 -20.32 -6.00 -4.63
CA GLY A 57 -19.55 -7.12 -5.16
C GLY A 57 -18.44 -7.61 -4.24
N LEU A 58 -18.12 -6.88 -3.17
CA LEU A 58 -17.00 -7.18 -2.29
C LEU A 58 -17.42 -7.78 -0.95
N VAL A 59 -16.54 -8.60 -0.37
CA VAL A 59 -16.58 -9.03 1.02
C VAL A 59 -15.31 -8.53 1.72
N THR A 60 -15.48 -7.99 2.93
CA THR A 60 -14.37 -7.61 3.79
C THR A 60 -14.15 -8.70 4.85
N MET A 61 -12.90 -9.08 5.04
CA MET A 61 -12.49 -10.10 6.01
C MET A 61 -11.21 -9.71 6.73
N ASP A 62 -11.06 -10.19 7.96
CA ASP A 62 -9.79 -10.11 8.67
C ASP A 62 -8.71 -10.87 7.91
N MET A 63 -7.51 -10.30 7.86
CA MET A 63 -6.37 -10.87 7.17
C MET A 63 -5.20 -11.01 8.16
N PRO A 64 -5.13 -12.12 8.91
CA PRO A 64 -4.05 -12.35 9.85
C PRO A 64 -2.67 -12.29 9.15
N PRO A 65 -1.61 -11.80 9.83
CA PRO A 65 -0.27 -11.65 9.24
C PRO A 65 0.27 -12.91 8.55
N GLU A 66 0.02 -14.09 9.12
CA GLU A 66 0.43 -15.37 8.56
C GLU A 66 -0.27 -15.70 7.24
N VAL A 67 -1.55 -15.34 7.12
CA VAL A 67 -2.32 -15.54 5.89
C VAL A 67 -1.83 -14.58 4.82
N LEU A 68 -1.62 -13.30 5.17
CA LEU A 68 -1.09 -12.32 4.21
C LEU A 68 0.31 -12.70 3.73
N ARG A 69 1.16 -13.16 4.65
CA ARG A 69 2.50 -13.66 4.33
C ARG A 69 2.44 -14.78 3.30
N ASP A 70 1.61 -15.78 3.55
CA ASP A 70 1.51 -16.95 2.69
C ASP A 70 0.87 -16.60 1.33
N THR A 71 -0.15 -15.73 1.32
CA THR A 71 -0.82 -15.23 0.10
C THR A 71 0.12 -14.45 -0.80
N LEU A 72 1.00 -13.61 -0.24
CA LEU A 72 1.92 -12.78 -1.01
C LEU A 72 3.33 -13.39 -1.15
N GLY A 73 3.59 -14.54 -0.52
CA GLY A 73 4.92 -15.18 -0.54
C GLY A 73 5.99 -14.35 0.18
N LEU A 74 5.61 -13.61 1.21
CA LEU A 74 6.54 -12.78 2.00
C LEU A 74 7.43 -13.67 2.88
N ALA A 75 8.68 -13.26 3.07
CA ALA A 75 9.59 -13.96 3.99
C ALA A 75 9.24 -13.71 5.46
N ASP A 76 8.74 -12.50 5.75
CA ASP A 76 8.34 -12.06 7.08
C ASP A 76 7.19 -11.05 6.96
N MET A 77 6.38 -10.95 8.02
CA MET A 77 5.24 -10.05 8.09
C MET A 77 5.17 -9.44 9.50
N PRO A 78 5.14 -8.10 9.63
CA PRO A 78 4.88 -7.45 10.93
C PRO A 78 3.57 -7.95 11.55
N ASP A 79 3.47 -7.92 12.87
CA ASP A 79 2.25 -8.24 13.62
C ASP A 79 1.22 -7.11 13.49
N ALA A 80 0.74 -6.91 12.26
CA ALA A 80 -0.16 -5.86 11.86
C ALA A 80 -1.62 -6.32 11.98
N GLU A 81 -2.50 -5.42 12.43
CA GLU A 81 -3.93 -5.59 12.22
C GLU A 81 -4.20 -5.36 10.72
N ALA A 82 -4.90 -6.27 10.07
CA ALA A 82 -5.20 -6.11 8.65
C ALA A 82 -6.57 -6.66 8.27
N VAL A 83 -7.16 -6.02 7.29
CA VAL A 83 -8.39 -6.46 6.62
C VAL A 83 -8.17 -6.44 5.12
N ALA A 84 -8.73 -7.42 4.44
CA ALA A 84 -8.76 -7.48 2.99
C ALA A 84 -10.20 -7.37 2.47
N SER A 85 -10.33 -6.84 1.27
CA SER A 85 -11.59 -6.69 0.55
C SER A 85 -11.43 -7.32 -0.83
N GLU A 86 -12.20 -8.37 -1.07
CA GLU A 86 -12.09 -9.23 -2.25
C GLU A 86 -13.47 -9.45 -2.89
N PRO A 87 -13.53 -9.74 -4.20
CA PRO A 87 -14.77 -10.07 -4.87
C PRO A 87 -15.45 -11.31 -4.29
N THR A 88 -16.78 -11.25 -4.26
CA THR A 88 -17.64 -12.40 -3.96
C THR A 88 -17.78 -13.36 -5.16
N ALA A 89 -17.54 -12.87 -6.38
CA ALA A 89 -17.54 -13.66 -7.60
C ALA A 89 -16.09 -13.97 -8.05
N GLU A 90 -15.80 -15.24 -8.36
CA GLU A 90 -14.45 -15.71 -8.66
C GLU A 90 -13.81 -15.08 -9.93
N ASP A 91 -14.64 -14.64 -10.88
CA ASP A 91 -14.18 -14.07 -12.15
C ASP A 91 -13.77 -12.60 -12.07
N ASP A 92 -14.14 -11.90 -10.98
CA ASP A 92 -13.79 -10.51 -10.79
C ASP A 92 -12.34 -10.38 -10.28
N SER A 93 -11.64 -9.35 -10.75
CA SER A 93 -10.25 -9.10 -10.39
C SER A 93 -10.16 -7.81 -9.60
N PHE A 94 -10.01 -7.97 -8.29
CA PHE A 94 -9.87 -6.87 -7.35
C PHE A 94 -9.29 -7.41 -6.04
N PHE A 95 -8.35 -6.69 -5.44
CA PHE A 95 -7.87 -6.97 -4.09
C PHE A 95 -7.43 -5.66 -3.45
N VAL A 96 -7.96 -5.38 -2.27
CA VAL A 96 -7.48 -4.29 -1.42
C VAL A 96 -7.16 -4.85 -0.05
N CYS A 97 -5.97 -4.56 0.48
CA CYS A 97 -5.59 -4.89 1.85
C CYS A 97 -5.16 -3.61 2.57
N LEU A 98 -5.77 -3.36 3.72
CA LEU A 98 -5.44 -2.26 4.60
C LEU A 98 -4.81 -2.84 5.87
N MET A 99 -3.65 -2.34 6.24
CA MET A 99 -2.88 -2.87 7.36
C MET A 99 -2.44 -1.74 8.28
N ARG A 100 -2.70 -1.86 9.58
CA ARG A 100 -2.17 -0.97 10.61
C ARG A 100 -0.90 -1.58 11.21
N MET A 101 0.22 -0.93 10.94
CA MET A 101 1.53 -1.41 11.36
C MET A 101 1.76 -1.21 12.85
N PRO A 102 2.43 -2.17 13.53
CA PRO A 102 2.85 -1.96 14.90
C PRO A 102 3.89 -0.83 14.99
N GLY A 103 3.93 -0.16 16.14
CA GLY A 103 4.86 0.94 16.39
C GLY A 103 6.32 0.52 16.23
N GLY A 104 7.12 1.35 15.54
CA GLY A 104 8.53 1.07 15.27
C GLY A 104 8.80 0.30 13.97
N THR A 105 7.77 -0.07 13.22
CA THR A 105 7.89 -0.63 11.87
C THR A 105 8.52 0.39 10.91
N ASP A 106 9.49 -0.05 10.11
CA ASP A 106 9.96 0.72 8.96
C ASP A 106 8.94 0.62 7.81
N VAL A 107 7.92 1.48 7.86
CA VAL A 107 6.81 1.50 6.89
C VAL A 107 7.32 1.69 5.47
N ALA A 108 8.31 2.57 5.28
CA ALA A 108 8.85 2.86 3.95
C ALA A 108 9.53 1.64 3.33
N ALA A 109 10.35 0.91 4.11
CA ALA A 109 10.95 -0.33 3.66
C ALA A 109 9.89 -1.41 3.41
N PHE A 110 8.90 -1.55 4.31
CA PHE A 110 7.85 -2.54 4.18
C PHE A 110 6.98 -2.32 2.93
N LYS A 111 6.64 -1.07 2.57
CA LYS A 111 5.93 -0.76 1.30
C LYS A 111 6.65 -1.33 0.08
N GLN A 112 7.99 -1.21 0.04
CA GLN A 112 8.77 -1.71 -1.08
C GLN A 112 8.71 -3.24 -1.15
N THR A 113 8.93 -3.92 -0.01
CA THR A 113 8.81 -5.38 0.08
C THR A 113 7.41 -5.86 -0.35
N LEU A 114 6.36 -5.18 0.13
CA LEU A 114 4.99 -5.53 -0.19
C LEU A 114 4.67 -5.34 -1.68
N ARG A 115 5.14 -4.24 -2.27
CA ARG A 115 4.99 -3.97 -3.70
C ARG A 115 5.67 -5.03 -4.55
N GLU A 116 6.92 -5.39 -4.21
CA GLU A 116 7.68 -6.42 -4.93
C GLU A 116 7.00 -7.79 -4.87
N ALA A 117 6.41 -8.13 -3.71
CA ALA A 117 5.66 -9.36 -3.52
C ALA A 117 4.30 -9.39 -4.26
N ALA A 118 3.62 -8.25 -4.33
CA ALA A 118 2.30 -8.13 -4.99
C ALA A 118 2.38 -8.08 -6.53
N LEU A 119 3.44 -7.49 -7.10
CA LEU A 119 3.62 -7.38 -8.56
C LEU A 119 3.43 -8.70 -9.33
N PRO A 120 4.02 -9.84 -8.94
CA PRO A 120 3.82 -11.11 -9.63
C PRO A 120 2.42 -11.74 -9.42
N GLN A 121 1.66 -11.27 -8.43
CA GLN A 121 0.31 -11.77 -8.13
C GLN A 121 -0.80 -11.02 -8.89
N ALA A 122 -0.52 -9.81 -9.36
CA ALA A 122 -1.47 -9.00 -10.11
C ALA A 122 -1.89 -9.68 -11.43
N LYS A 123 -3.20 -9.74 -11.68
CA LYS A 123 -3.75 -10.33 -12.91
C LYS A 123 -3.55 -9.40 -14.11
N SER A 124 -3.73 -9.93 -15.31
CA SER A 124 -3.64 -9.15 -16.55
C SER A 124 -4.62 -7.97 -16.54
N GLY A 125 -4.09 -6.76 -16.70
CA GLY A 125 -4.88 -5.52 -16.70
C GLY A 125 -4.88 -4.79 -15.36
N GLU A 126 -4.42 -5.43 -14.29
CA GLU A 126 -4.28 -4.78 -12.99
C GLU A 126 -2.96 -4.00 -12.89
N SER A 127 -3.00 -2.91 -12.13
CA SER A 127 -1.84 -2.25 -11.58
C SER A 127 -1.72 -2.56 -10.08
N VAL A 128 -0.51 -2.41 -9.54
CA VAL A 128 -0.26 -2.50 -8.10
C VAL A 128 0.01 -1.10 -7.54
N CYS A 129 -0.74 -0.70 -6.52
CA CYS A 129 -0.54 0.51 -5.76
C CYS A 129 -0.26 0.15 -4.29
N VAL A 130 0.80 0.72 -3.71
CA VAL A 130 1.14 0.53 -2.30
C VAL A 130 1.43 1.89 -1.69
N GLU A 131 0.58 2.31 -0.76
CA GLU A 131 0.61 3.65 -0.15
C GLU A 131 0.65 3.58 1.37
N SER A 132 0.97 4.70 2.02
CA SER A 132 0.94 4.80 3.48
C SER A 132 0.60 6.19 3.98
N ALA A 133 -0.07 6.24 5.13
CA ALA A 133 -0.32 7.46 5.90
C ALA A 133 -0.07 7.15 7.39
N GLY A 134 1.07 7.60 7.91
CA GLY A 134 1.51 7.24 9.26
C GLY A 134 1.80 5.73 9.39
N ASP A 135 1.13 5.06 10.32
CA ASP A 135 1.23 3.62 10.58
C ASP A 135 0.35 2.77 9.65
N LEU A 136 -0.52 3.40 8.85
CA LEU A 136 -1.47 2.71 7.99
C LEU A 136 -0.87 2.50 6.60
N VAL A 137 -0.91 1.26 6.11
CA VAL A 137 -0.42 0.85 4.78
C VAL A 137 -1.58 0.31 3.97
N LEU A 138 -1.68 0.77 2.72
CA LEU A 138 -2.64 0.30 1.73
C LEU A 138 -1.92 -0.51 0.65
N LEU A 139 -2.43 -1.68 0.30
CA LEU A 139 -2.11 -2.42 -0.91
C LEU A 139 -3.36 -2.55 -1.78
N VAL A 140 -3.24 -2.23 -3.06
CA VAL A 140 -4.30 -2.39 -4.06
C VAL A 140 -3.75 -3.13 -5.27
N MET A 141 -4.44 -4.19 -5.67
CA MET A 141 -4.27 -4.87 -6.96
C MET A 141 -5.61 -4.82 -7.67
N ALA A 142 -5.73 -3.93 -8.65
CA ALA A 142 -6.96 -3.68 -9.37
C ALA A 142 -6.65 -2.98 -10.69
N GLN A 143 -7.64 -2.88 -11.58
CA GLN A 143 -7.58 -1.90 -12.66
C GLN A 143 -7.54 -0.49 -12.07
N GLU A 144 -6.65 0.36 -12.59
CA GLU A 144 -6.47 1.74 -12.14
C GLU A 144 -6.23 1.88 -10.62
N ALA A 145 -5.39 1.00 -10.05
CA ALA A 145 -5.09 0.93 -8.61
C ALA A 145 -4.67 2.28 -8.00
N GLU A 146 -4.04 3.15 -8.80
CA GLU A 146 -3.63 4.50 -8.42
C GLU A 146 -4.80 5.41 -8.00
N LYS A 147 -6.03 5.17 -8.49
CA LYS A 147 -7.23 5.93 -8.06
C LYS A 147 -7.55 5.68 -6.59
N TYR A 148 -7.34 4.46 -6.12
CA TYR A 148 -7.50 4.09 -4.72
C TYR A 148 -6.36 4.66 -3.87
N GLY A 149 -5.13 4.67 -4.38
CA GLY A 149 -4.02 5.37 -3.73
C GLY A 149 -4.28 6.87 -3.54
N ALA A 150 -4.81 7.54 -4.57
CA ALA A 150 -5.19 8.95 -4.50
C ALA A 150 -6.32 9.18 -3.47
N ALA A 151 -7.35 8.33 -3.47
CA ALA A 151 -8.44 8.38 -2.50
C ALA A 151 -7.95 8.18 -1.06
N PHE A 152 -7.01 7.25 -0.86
CA PHE A 152 -6.39 6.99 0.43
C PHE A 152 -5.64 8.21 0.96
N HIS A 153 -4.83 8.85 0.12
CA HIS A 153 -4.15 10.10 0.49
C HIS A 153 -5.14 11.23 0.81
N ALA A 154 -6.27 11.32 0.11
CA ALA A 154 -7.32 12.29 0.43
C ALA A 154 -7.99 12.06 1.80
N LEU A 155 -7.95 10.84 2.34
CA LEU A 155 -8.42 10.57 3.72
C LEU A 155 -7.46 11.05 4.80
N ALA A 156 -6.19 11.30 4.44
CA ALA A 156 -5.12 11.72 5.35
C ALA A 156 -4.92 13.25 5.43
N GLU A 157 -5.69 14.04 4.66
CA GLU A 157 -5.66 15.51 4.65
C GLU A 157 -6.53 16.14 5.75
#